data_AF-A0A2V5L8Y5-F1
#
_entry.id   AF-A0A2V5L8Y5-F1
#
_cell.length_a   1.000
_cell.length_b   1.000
_cell.length_c   1.000
_cell.angle_alpha   90.00
_cell.angle_beta   90.00
_cell.angle_gamma   90.00
#
_symmetry.space_group_name_H-M   'P 1'
#
loop_
_entity.id
_entity.type
_entity.pdbx_description
1 polymer ?
#
loop_
_entity_poly.entity_id
_entity_poly.type
_entity_poly.pdbx_seq_one_letter_code
_entity_poly.pdbx_strand_id
1 'polypeptide(L)'
;MLPTAQIEFEPFLTVANDHSNLAKELMVKGEKLPAFDVTRAPAELRARILSESKRITVRHDAARWQRLLREWNEATQSHLQVKNRQASTDNVWRMPAHEPTEIELVAEPWTAKAQKIEWFALTPKYLRCNITDLSGDQVGFVANAAPRPAWNELQIDHHDSVLPITKIDSLFDRHLHCGSLRLRARAVVDGKIRETPVLELRRFTGSGFRAAITEQFGLPYLFGSGELSEDLDTGPETNLGADCANFVVYALRRQGQRVPWSDPKRLREYLDPLARSVTPGTAKISAEDLQRGVIVHLGTHVAAVMEDREPVGILDQNDLVAHQLGGAPEMLTLGQLLRERRKNCFDLFRIRPSKTAATLVFGGDVMLGRSCAAKIENGVNPFAGVAAELRGASFAAANLECTISDLGESAKRYAFRAPASSAQLLRSAGFHAMGLANNHALDFGSMALQDCAARLIQEKIEPVGVAKAGSNTCEPSFFSVLDGKKIALLAISDVGPAARIDRANLNSAIATAHSHADFVVCLVHWGIENSENITDEQRELARWLIDHGVDVVVGSHPHCVQSLDFYHGRPIAYSLGNLVFDGAPTVASWNRGALLKVGLNEDAKISSASLIAVILQDGLPQMDVTESDRFGSR
;
A
#
# COMPACT_ATOMS: atom_id res chain seq x y z
N MET A 1 6.50 -1.22 -6.96
CA MET A 1 5.52 -0.55 -7.83
C MET A 1 6.23 -0.06 -9.09
N LEU A 2 5.54 -0.03 -10.24
CA LEU A 2 5.93 0.88 -11.34
C LEU A 2 6.27 2.24 -10.72
N PRO A 3 7.33 2.94 -11.13
CA PRO A 3 7.49 4.34 -10.70
C PRO A 3 6.18 5.07 -11.03
N THR A 4 5.38 5.37 -10.00
CA THR A 4 4.12 6.12 -10.08
C THR A 4 4.40 7.60 -10.25
N ALA A 5 5.46 7.91 -10.99
CA ALA A 5 5.73 9.29 -11.34
C ALA A 5 4.74 9.66 -12.44
N GLN A 6 3.78 10.51 -12.10
CA GLN A 6 3.07 11.28 -13.12
C GLN A 6 4.12 11.93 -14.02
N ILE A 7 4.00 11.67 -15.32
CA ILE A 7 4.92 12.22 -16.30
C ILE A 7 4.35 13.57 -16.70
N GLU A 8 5.01 14.66 -16.31
CA GLU A 8 4.75 15.96 -16.93
C GLU A 8 5.30 15.96 -18.35
N PHE A 9 4.42 16.16 -19.32
CA PHE A 9 4.73 16.10 -20.74
C PHE A 9 4.23 17.34 -21.48
N GLU A 10 5.00 17.77 -22.47
CA GLU A 10 4.67 18.91 -23.34
C GLU A 10 4.52 18.42 -24.80
N PRO A 11 3.33 17.96 -25.19
CA PRO A 11 3.11 17.26 -26.47
C PRO A 11 3.29 18.10 -27.74
N PHE A 12 3.28 19.43 -27.63
CA PHE A 12 3.14 20.35 -28.77
C PHE A 12 4.22 21.45 -28.79
N LEU A 13 5.37 21.22 -28.15
CA LEU A 13 6.43 22.21 -27.97
C LEU A 13 6.80 22.93 -29.28
N THR A 14 6.84 24.27 -29.21
CA THR A 14 7.47 25.11 -30.23
C THR A 14 8.98 25.07 -30.00
N VAL A 15 9.72 24.64 -31.01
CA VAL A 15 11.17 24.31 -30.96
C VAL A 15 12.09 25.48 -30.55
N ALA A 16 11.55 26.69 -30.37
CA ALA A 16 12.31 27.89 -30.06
C ALA A 16 12.78 27.99 -28.59
N ASN A 17 12.23 27.18 -27.67
CA ASN A 17 12.47 27.30 -26.21
C ASN A 17 13.13 26.06 -25.57
N ASP A 18 13.70 25.15 -26.37
CA ASP A 18 14.40 23.98 -25.82
C ASP A 18 15.79 24.40 -25.27
N HIS A 19 15.92 24.39 -23.94
CA HIS A 19 17.15 24.76 -23.24
C HIS A 19 18.03 23.56 -22.84
N SER A 20 17.71 22.35 -23.33
CA SER A 20 18.49 21.14 -23.04
C SER A 20 19.92 21.25 -23.59
N ASN A 21 20.85 20.50 -22.99
CA ASN A 21 22.24 20.48 -23.43
C ASN A 21 22.36 19.96 -24.87
N LEU A 22 21.59 18.93 -25.22
CA LEU A 22 21.51 18.41 -26.58
C LEU A 22 21.00 19.48 -27.56
N ALA A 23 19.99 20.26 -27.18
CA ALA A 23 19.50 21.34 -28.03
C ALA A 23 20.56 22.42 -28.26
N LYS A 24 21.27 22.83 -27.20
CA LYS A 24 22.38 23.78 -27.31
C LYS A 24 23.50 23.25 -28.22
N GLU A 25 23.87 21.98 -28.10
CA GLU A 25 24.88 21.35 -28.96
C GLU A 25 24.47 21.32 -30.43
N LEU A 26 23.23 20.93 -30.73
CA LEU A 26 22.70 20.92 -32.10
C LEU A 26 22.61 22.33 -32.68
N MET A 27 22.20 23.32 -31.89
CA MET A 27 22.18 24.74 -32.29
C MET A 27 23.58 25.28 -32.61
N VAL A 28 24.60 24.94 -31.82
CA VAL A 28 26.00 25.30 -32.10
C VAL A 28 26.50 24.70 -33.41
N LYS A 29 26.05 23.48 -33.76
CA LYS A 29 26.35 22.80 -35.02
C LYS A 29 25.52 23.32 -36.20
N GLY A 30 24.57 24.24 -35.98
CA GLY A 30 23.63 24.71 -37.01
C GLY A 30 22.62 23.65 -37.45
N GLU A 31 22.47 22.58 -36.67
CA GLU A 31 21.56 21.48 -36.96
C GLU A 31 20.14 21.82 -36.48
N LYS A 32 19.13 21.33 -37.21
CA LYS A 32 17.73 21.56 -36.86
C LYS A 32 17.36 20.71 -35.64
N LEU A 33 16.83 21.36 -34.62
CA LEU A 33 16.33 20.66 -33.43
C LEU A 33 15.22 19.66 -33.80
N PRO A 34 15.33 18.40 -33.36
CA PRO A 34 14.29 17.41 -33.59
C PRO A 34 13.00 17.84 -32.89
N ALA A 35 11.90 17.94 -33.64
CA ALA A 35 10.59 18.24 -33.11
C ALA A 35 9.66 17.05 -33.33
N PHE A 36 8.98 16.61 -32.28
CA PHE A 36 8.01 15.53 -32.35
C PHE A 36 6.58 16.10 -32.32
N ASP A 37 5.87 16.02 -33.44
CA ASP A 37 4.44 16.35 -33.50
C ASP A 37 3.61 15.12 -33.14
N VAL A 38 3.10 15.08 -31.91
CA VAL A 38 2.33 13.95 -31.40
C VAL A 38 1.06 13.67 -32.20
N THR A 39 0.51 14.64 -32.94
CA THR A 39 -0.65 14.41 -33.82
C THR A 39 -0.33 13.43 -34.96
N ARG A 40 0.95 13.35 -35.34
CA ARG A 40 1.48 12.47 -36.37
C ARG A 40 2.04 11.16 -35.81
N ALA A 41 1.82 10.87 -34.52
CA ALA A 41 2.26 9.63 -33.89
C ALA A 41 1.73 8.41 -34.66
N PRO A 42 2.55 7.36 -34.86
CA PRO A 42 2.10 6.11 -35.46
C PRO A 42 1.05 5.42 -34.60
N ALA A 43 0.25 4.52 -35.18
CA ALA A 43 -0.90 3.90 -34.53
C ALA A 43 -0.51 3.15 -33.24
N GLU A 44 0.67 2.53 -33.21
CA GLU A 44 1.24 1.83 -32.06
C GLU A 44 1.55 2.79 -30.91
N LEU A 45 2.13 3.95 -31.21
CA LEU A 45 2.43 4.96 -30.19
C LEU A 45 1.14 5.62 -29.66
N ARG A 46 0.14 5.83 -30.52
CA ARG A 46 -1.19 6.28 -30.09
C ARG A 46 -1.82 5.28 -29.14
N ALA A 47 -1.76 3.98 -29.46
CA ALA A 47 -2.29 2.92 -28.60
C ALA A 47 -1.58 2.90 -27.23
N ARG A 48 -0.26 3.05 -27.20
CA ARG A 48 0.53 3.14 -25.95
C ARG A 48 0.16 4.34 -25.10
N ILE A 49 0.01 5.51 -25.74
CA ILE A 49 -0.38 6.75 -25.04
C ILE A 49 -1.77 6.59 -24.43
N LEU A 50 -2.71 5.99 -25.17
CA LEU A 50 -4.05 5.73 -24.67
C LEU A 50 -4.04 4.77 -23.47
N SER A 51 -3.28 3.68 -23.55
CA SER A 51 -3.23 2.66 -22.49
C SER A 51 -2.66 3.20 -21.17
N GLU A 52 -1.75 4.17 -21.23
CA GLU A 52 -1.12 4.80 -20.06
C GLU A 52 -1.62 6.24 -19.80
N SER A 53 -2.71 6.66 -20.46
CA SER A 53 -3.21 8.04 -20.42
C SER A 53 -3.47 8.56 -19.00
N LYS A 54 -3.89 7.68 -18.09
CA LYS A 54 -4.12 8.01 -16.66
C LYS A 54 -2.83 8.40 -15.91
N ARG A 55 -1.65 8.09 -16.44
CA ARG A 55 -0.33 8.40 -15.84
C ARG A 55 0.36 9.62 -16.46
N ILE A 56 -0.20 10.19 -17.52
CA ILE A 56 0.39 11.29 -18.28
C ILE A 56 -0.33 12.59 -17.91
N THR A 57 0.42 13.54 -17.37
CA THR A 57 -0.05 14.89 -17.05
C THR A 57 0.50 15.85 -18.09
N VAL A 58 -0.36 16.60 -18.78
CA VAL A 58 0.08 17.56 -19.81
C VAL A 58 0.08 18.97 -19.25
N ARG A 59 1.24 19.63 -19.32
CA ARG A 59 1.46 20.97 -18.76
C ARG A 59 0.92 22.09 -19.65
N HIS A 60 1.10 21.97 -20.96
CA HIS A 60 0.71 22.99 -21.94
C HIS A 60 -0.30 22.47 -22.96
N ASP A 61 -1.31 23.31 -23.25
CA ASP A 61 -2.39 23.01 -24.19
C ASP A 61 -3.13 21.69 -23.89
N ALA A 62 -3.46 21.47 -22.61
CA ALA A 62 -4.19 20.29 -22.13
C ALA A 62 -5.55 20.12 -22.86
N ALA A 63 -6.18 21.20 -23.28
CA ALA A 63 -7.44 21.15 -24.04
C ALA A 63 -7.24 20.49 -25.42
N ARG A 64 -6.18 20.83 -26.17
CA ARG A 64 -5.83 20.15 -27.42
C ARG A 64 -5.43 18.71 -27.19
N TRP A 65 -4.67 18.42 -26.12
CA TRP A 65 -4.33 17.05 -25.74
C TRP A 65 -5.57 16.19 -25.49
N GLN A 66 -6.52 16.67 -24.69
CA GLN A 66 -7.75 15.94 -24.39
C GLN A 66 -8.64 15.74 -25.62
N ARG A 67 -8.67 16.71 -26.55
CA ARG A 67 -9.32 16.51 -27.85
C ARG A 67 -8.63 15.42 -28.66
N LEU A 68 -7.31 15.46 -28.75
CA LEU A 68 -6.52 14.46 -29.48
C LEU A 68 -6.71 13.05 -28.91
N LEU A 69 -6.71 12.89 -27.58
CA LEU A 69 -6.99 11.61 -26.94
C LEU A 69 -8.40 11.12 -27.26
N ARG A 70 -9.42 11.99 -27.23
CA ARG A 70 -10.80 11.62 -27.60
C ARG A 70 -10.92 11.20 -29.07
N GLU A 71 -10.19 11.87 -29.97
CA GLU A 71 -10.13 11.49 -31.39
C GLU A 71 -9.48 10.11 -31.60
N TRP A 72 -8.51 9.75 -30.76
CA TRP A 72 -7.87 8.43 -30.81
C TRP A 72 -8.65 7.34 -30.04
N ASN A 73 -9.41 7.73 -29.03
CA ASN A 73 -10.09 6.83 -28.10
C ASN A 73 -11.52 6.51 -28.56
N GLU A 74 -11.66 5.44 -29.34
CA GLU A 74 -12.97 4.82 -29.58
C GLU A 74 -13.28 3.74 -28.54
N ALA A 75 -14.57 3.53 -28.26
CA ALA A 75 -15.15 2.90 -27.06
C ALA A 75 -14.58 1.55 -26.58
N THR A 76 -13.77 0.86 -27.38
CA THR A 76 -13.25 -0.47 -27.07
C THR A 76 -11.95 -0.38 -26.26
N GLN A 77 -11.97 -0.82 -24.99
CA GLN A 77 -10.79 -0.90 -24.12
C GLN A 77 -10.22 -2.32 -24.07
N SER A 78 -8.97 -2.46 -23.65
CA SER A 78 -8.38 -3.78 -23.43
C SER A 78 -7.50 -3.78 -22.20
N HIS A 79 -7.58 -4.86 -21.43
CA HIS A 79 -6.76 -5.06 -20.25
C HIS A 79 -6.32 -6.53 -20.17
N LEU A 80 -5.32 -6.79 -19.33
CA LEU A 80 -4.92 -8.14 -18.99
C LEU A 80 -5.48 -8.52 -17.62
N GLN A 81 -5.87 -9.78 -17.48
CA GLN A 81 -6.25 -10.37 -16.20
C GLN A 81 -5.68 -11.78 -16.09
N VAL A 82 -5.65 -12.35 -14.89
CA VAL A 82 -5.41 -13.79 -14.71
C VAL A 82 -6.75 -14.47 -14.50
N LYS A 83 -7.03 -15.52 -15.26
CA LYS A 83 -8.31 -16.23 -15.19
C LYS A 83 -8.59 -16.74 -13.79
N ASN A 84 -9.86 -16.62 -13.37
CA ASN A 84 -10.37 -17.10 -12.08
C ASN A 84 -9.66 -16.55 -10.85
N ARG A 85 -9.04 -15.37 -10.96
CA ARG A 85 -8.37 -14.71 -9.85
C ARG A 85 -8.63 -13.22 -9.94
N GLN A 86 -8.42 -12.51 -8.84
CA GLN A 86 -8.38 -11.06 -8.82
C GLN A 86 -6.96 -10.60 -8.51
N ALA A 87 -6.57 -9.44 -9.04
CA ALA A 87 -5.34 -8.80 -8.63
C ALA A 87 -5.38 -8.50 -7.13
N SER A 88 -4.22 -8.49 -6.47
CA SER A 88 -4.12 -7.92 -5.15
C SER A 88 -4.46 -6.42 -5.18
N THR A 89 -4.78 -5.89 -4.03
CA THR A 89 -4.71 -4.45 -3.79
C THR A 89 -3.26 -4.01 -4.03
N ASP A 90 -2.91 -3.02 -4.85
CA ASP A 90 -1.59 -2.82 -5.51
C ASP A 90 -1.55 -3.23 -6.99
N ASN A 91 -2.63 -3.86 -7.47
CA ASN A 91 -2.82 -4.29 -8.87
C ASN A 91 -1.74 -5.27 -9.35
N VAL A 92 -1.14 -6.03 -8.43
CA VAL A 92 -0.21 -7.12 -8.75
C VAL A 92 -0.92 -8.45 -8.60
N TRP A 93 -0.74 -9.33 -9.57
CA TRP A 93 -1.32 -10.66 -9.59
C TRP A 93 -0.37 -11.64 -8.91
N ARG A 94 -0.66 -12.01 -7.67
CA ARG A 94 0.16 -12.95 -6.87
C ARG A 94 -0.35 -14.38 -7.02
N MET A 95 0.56 -15.34 -7.20
CA MET A 95 0.19 -16.76 -7.31
C MET A 95 1.29 -17.74 -6.90
N PRO A 96 0.91 -18.91 -6.37
CA PRO A 96 1.84 -20.01 -6.21
C PRO A 96 2.45 -20.41 -7.56
N ALA A 97 3.76 -20.64 -7.59
CA ALA A 97 4.52 -20.97 -8.78
C ALA A 97 4.12 -22.34 -9.33
N HIS A 98 3.60 -23.24 -8.49
CA HIS A 98 3.12 -24.56 -8.92
C HIS A 98 1.71 -24.53 -9.52
N GLU A 99 0.95 -23.44 -9.35
CA GLU A 99 -0.40 -23.36 -9.90
C GLU A 99 -0.38 -23.07 -11.41
N PRO A 100 -1.16 -23.82 -12.21
CA PRO A 100 -1.36 -23.46 -13.61
C PRO A 100 -2.00 -22.07 -13.67
N THR A 101 -1.47 -21.23 -14.54
CA THR A 101 -1.89 -19.83 -14.68
C THR A 101 -2.13 -19.51 -16.14
N GLU A 102 -3.25 -18.86 -16.40
CA GLU A 102 -3.63 -18.36 -17.71
C GLU A 102 -3.86 -16.85 -17.62
N ILE A 103 -3.10 -16.08 -18.40
CA ILE A 103 -3.27 -14.63 -18.52
C ILE A 103 -4.15 -14.37 -19.72
N GLU A 104 -5.27 -13.68 -19.54
CA GLU A 104 -6.24 -13.38 -20.57
C GLU A 104 -6.17 -11.92 -20.99
N LEU A 105 -6.16 -11.69 -22.30
CA LEU A 105 -6.45 -10.42 -22.92
C LEU A 105 -7.96 -10.26 -23.04
N VAL A 106 -8.51 -9.34 -22.26
CA VAL A 106 -9.93 -8.99 -22.30
C VAL A 106 -10.11 -7.73 -23.12
N ALA A 107 -11.00 -7.78 -24.11
CA ALA A 107 -11.48 -6.61 -24.83
C ALA A 107 -12.90 -6.26 -24.34
N GLU A 108 -13.13 -5.00 -24.04
CA GLU A 108 -14.42 -4.49 -23.59
C GLU A 108 -15.05 -3.59 -24.66
N PRO A 109 -16.34 -3.75 -25.00
CA PRO A 109 -17.28 -4.73 -24.44
C PRO A 109 -16.93 -6.16 -24.87
N TRP A 110 -17.35 -7.16 -24.08
CA TRP A 110 -17.05 -8.59 -24.29
C TRP A 110 -17.42 -9.15 -25.68
N THR A 111 -18.24 -8.42 -26.44
CA THR A 111 -18.56 -8.70 -27.84
C THR A 111 -17.43 -8.40 -28.82
N ALA A 112 -16.46 -7.56 -28.43
CA ALA A 112 -15.29 -7.22 -29.23
C ALA A 112 -14.30 -8.38 -29.26
N LYS A 113 -13.80 -8.72 -30.46
CA LYS A 113 -12.82 -9.79 -30.64
C LYS A 113 -11.46 -9.22 -31.00
N ALA A 114 -10.47 -9.52 -30.17
CA ALA A 114 -9.08 -9.25 -30.48
C ALA A 114 -8.59 -10.13 -31.65
N GLN A 115 -8.00 -9.49 -32.65
CA GLN A 115 -7.35 -10.10 -33.81
C GLN A 115 -5.87 -9.74 -33.78
N LYS A 116 -4.99 -10.57 -34.34
CA LYS A 116 -3.53 -10.30 -34.42
C LYS A 116 -2.94 -9.85 -33.08
N ILE A 117 -2.86 -10.78 -32.13
CA ILE A 117 -2.40 -10.50 -30.77
C ILE A 117 -0.88 -10.66 -30.70
N GLU A 118 -0.22 -9.69 -30.09
CA GLU A 118 1.21 -9.71 -29.76
C GLU A 118 1.36 -9.54 -28.25
N TRP A 119 2.04 -10.49 -27.61
CA TRP A 119 2.35 -10.44 -26.19
C TRP A 119 3.76 -9.90 -25.99
N PHE A 120 3.94 -9.06 -24.97
CA PHE A 120 5.25 -8.53 -24.62
C PHE A 120 5.53 -8.72 -23.13
N ALA A 121 6.69 -9.28 -22.82
CA ALA A 121 7.29 -9.20 -21.50
C ALA A 121 8.16 -7.94 -21.40
N LEU A 122 7.97 -7.18 -20.34
CA LEU A 122 8.84 -6.06 -20.00
C LEU A 122 9.92 -6.56 -19.05
N THR A 123 11.12 -6.74 -19.59
CA THR A 123 12.29 -7.13 -18.81
C THR A 123 13.16 -5.89 -18.53
N PRO A 124 13.86 -5.80 -17.40
CA PRO A 124 14.77 -4.68 -17.16
C PRO A 124 15.77 -4.58 -18.32
N LYS A 125 15.96 -3.37 -18.87
CA LYS A 125 16.91 -3.14 -19.97
C LYS A 125 18.33 -3.52 -19.58
N TYR A 126 18.63 -3.29 -18.31
CA TYR A 126 19.90 -3.62 -17.70
C TYR A 126 19.61 -4.53 -16.51
N LEU A 127 20.31 -5.66 -16.46
CA LEU A 127 20.29 -6.56 -15.30
C LEU A 127 20.99 -5.92 -14.08
N ARG A 128 21.79 -4.87 -14.32
CA ARG A 128 22.65 -4.15 -13.36
C ARG A 128 22.65 -2.66 -13.72
N CYS A 129 22.55 -1.75 -12.74
CA CYS A 129 22.60 -0.30 -13.00
C CYS A 129 23.51 0.43 -11.99
N ASN A 130 24.34 1.35 -12.49
CA ASN A 130 25.16 2.22 -11.65
C ASN A 130 24.28 3.35 -11.08
N ILE A 131 24.19 3.43 -9.75
CA ILE A 131 23.37 4.45 -9.05
C ILE A 131 24.22 5.59 -8.47
N THR A 132 25.55 5.51 -8.59
CA THR A 132 26.51 6.46 -8.00
C THR A 132 27.11 7.42 -9.01
N ASP A 133 27.13 7.05 -10.30
CA ASP A 133 27.74 7.84 -11.37
C ASP A 133 26.71 8.64 -12.19
N LEU A 134 25.70 9.14 -11.49
CA LEU A 134 24.65 9.93 -12.11
C LEU A 134 25.13 11.37 -12.21
N SER A 135 25.68 11.74 -13.37
CA SER A 135 25.71 13.15 -13.74
C SER A 135 24.25 13.64 -13.83
N GLY A 136 23.99 14.88 -13.42
CA GLY A 136 22.61 15.42 -13.30
C GLY A 136 21.80 15.46 -14.60
N ASP A 137 22.41 15.08 -15.72
CA ASP A 137 21.88 14.96 -17.07
C ASP A 137 21.56 13.51 -17.50
N GLN A 138 21.96 12.48 -16.74
CA GLN A 138 21.82 11.09 -17.19
C GLN A 138 20.49 10.41 -16.89
N VAL A 139 19.56 11.02 -16.12
CA VAL A 139 18.20 10.48 -16.02
C VAL A 139 17.11 11.55 -15.85
N GLY A 140 16.44 11.85 -16.97
CA GLY A 140 15.22 12.66 -17.01
C GLY A 140 15.46 14.17 -17.13
N PHE A 141 14.43 14.87 -17.62
CA PHE A 141 14.44 16.30 -17.97
C PHE A 141 14.68 17.26 -16.79
N VAL A 142 15.00 16.77 -15.59
CA VAL A 142 15.12 17.57 -14.36
C VAL A 142 16.33 17.13 -13.55
N ALA A 143 17.22 18.08 -13.22
CA ALA A 143 18.33 17.84 -12.31
C ALA A 143 17.81 17.36 -10.94
N ASN A 144 18.48 16.36 -10.34
CA ASN A 144 18.17 15.73 -9.04
C ASN A 144 17.04 14.67 -9.01
N ALA A 145 16.52 14.20 -10.15
CA ALA A 145 15.62 13.05 -10.17
C ALA A 145 16.38 11.72 -10.01
N ALA A 146 15.87 10.80 -9.18
CA ALA A 146 16.42 9.45 -9.08
C ALA A 146 16.26 8.69 -10.42
N PRO A 147 17.18 7.76 -10.78
CA PRO A 147 17.10 7.00 -12.01
C PRO A 147 15.78 6.25 -12.13
N ARG A 148 15.11 6.38 -13.28
CA ARG A 148 14.00 5.51 -13.63
C ARG A 148 14.53 4.25 -14.34
N PRO A 149 14.03 3.07 -13.99
CA PRO A 149 14.36 1.84 -14.71
C PRO A 149 14.01 1.91 -16.20
N ALA A 150 14.97 1.61 -17.06
CA ALA A 150 14.69 1.34 -18.47
C ALA A 150 14.24 -0.12 -18.65
N TRP A 151 13.35 -0.37 -19.60
CA TRP A 151 12.76 -1.68 -19.89
C TRP A 151 13.05 -2.06 -21.35
N ASN A 152 13.38 -3.34 -21.58
CA ASN A 152 13.31 -3.98 -22.88
C ASN A 152 11.89 -4.54 -23.08
N GLU A 153 11.44 -4.52 -24.32
CA GLU A 153 10.19 -5.17 -24.74
C GLU A 153 10.56 -6.47 -25.45
N LEU A 154 10.36 -7.61 -24.76
CA LEU A 154 10.58 -8.92 -25.33
C LEU A 154 9.24 -9.45 -25.86
N GLN A 155 9.16 -9.64 -27.18
CA GLN A 155 7.99 -10.26 -27.79
C GLN A 155 7.92 -11.75 -27.42
N ILE A 156 6.75 -12.21 -27.00
CA ILE A 156 6.48 -13.60 -26.64
C ILE A 156 5.84 -14.28 -27.85
N ASP A 157 6.37 -15.44 -28.26
CA ASP A 157 5.85 -16.26 -29.36
C ASP A 157 4.55 -16.97 -28.95
N HIS A 158 3.47 -16.19 -28.94
CA HIS A 158 2.11 -16.59 -28.64
C HIS A 158 1.12 -15.59 -29.23
N HIS A 159 -0.01 -16.06 -29.77
CA HIS A 159 -0.93 -15.22 -30.54
C HIS A 159 -2.42 -15.36 -30.16
N ASP A 160 -2.74 -16.21 -29.19
CA ASP A 160 -4.10 -16.35 -28.70
C ASP A 160 -4.43 -15.32 -27.61
N SER A 161 -5.71 -15.13 -27.34
CA SER A 161 -6.20 -14.23 -26.27
C SER A 161 -5.89 -14.73 -24.87
N VAL A 162 -5.51 -16.01 -24.72
CA VAL A 162 -5.11 -16.59 -23.45
C VAL A 162 -3.66 -17.01 -23.55
N LEU A 163 -2.77 -16.35 -22.81
CA LEU A 163 -1.36 -16.67 -22.67
C LEU A 163 -1.15 -17.67 -21.53
N PRO A 164 -0.80 -18.93 -21.82
CA PRO A 164 -0.50 -19.90 -20.78
C PRO A 164 0.85 -19.58 -20.13
N ILE A 165 0.98 -19.85 -18.83
CA ILE A 165 2.21 -19.57 -18.07
C ILE A 165 3.45 -20.25 -18.67
N THR A 166 3.29 -21.42 -19.29
CA THR A 166 4.37 -22.19 -19.92
C THR A 166 5.12 -21.42 -21.00
N LYS A 167 4.51 -20.39 -21.61
CA LYS A 167 5.14 -19.52 -22.61
C LYS A 167 6.07 -18.45 -22.03
N ILE A 168 5.92 -18.14 -20.76
CA ILE A 168 6.66 -17.08 -20.06
C ILE A 168 7.41 -17.59 -18.82
N ASP A 169 7.33 -18.89 -18.58
CA ASP A 169 7.91 -19.56 -17.42
C ASP A 169 9.43 -19.38 -17.33
N SER A 170 10.11 -19.35 -18.49
CA SER A 170 11.54 -19.12 -18.62
C SER A 170 12.00 -17.70 -18.28
N LEU A 171 11.06 -16.76 -18.11
CA LEU A 171 11.32 -15.37 -17.70
C LEU A 171 11.27 -15.19 -16.18
N PHE A 172 10.84 -16.22 -15.45
CA PHE A 172 10.97 -16.30 -13.99
C PHE A 172 12.29 -16.97 -13.59
N ASP A 173 12.53 -17.09 -12.28
CA ASP A 173 13.61 -17.91 -11.78
C ASP A 173 13.55 -19.33 -12.37
N ARG A 174 14.69 -19.83 -12.87
CA ARG A 174 14.74 -21.11 -13.62
C ARG A 174 14.61 -22.35 -12.75
N HIS A 175 14.77 -22.22 -11.43
CA HIS A 175 14.75 -23.34 -10.51
C HIS A 175 13.41 -23.45 -9.79
N LEU A 176 12.84 -22.31 -9.39
CA LEU A 176 11.65 -22.22 -8.56
C LEU A 176 10.44 -21.64 -9.32
N HIS A 177 10.63 -21.15 -10.54
CA HIS A 177 9.58 -20.55 -11.37
C HIS A 177 8.85 -19.38 -10.68
N CYS A 178 9.55 -18.72 -9.76
CA CYS A 178 9.06 -17.61 -8.96
C CYS A 178 9.75 -16.29 -9.35
N GLY A 179 9.20 -15.18 -8.86
CA GLY A 179 9.69 -13.82 -9.16
C GLY A 179 8.58 -12.93 -9.70
N SER A 180 8.97 -11.77 -10.23
CA SER A 180 8.03 -10.81 -10.83
C SER A 180 8.28 -10.66 -12.33
N LEU A 181 7.19 -10.65 -13.10
CA LEU A 181 7.20 -10.41 -14.53
C LEU A 181 6.16 -9.36 -14.88
N ARG A 182 6.51 -8.44 -15.77
CA ARG A 182 5.58 -7.45 -16.31
C ARG A 182 5.17 -7.84 -17.72
N LEU A 183 3.88 -7.78 -17.96
CA LEU A 183 3.26 -8.21 -19.21
C LEU A 183 2.38 -7.10 -19.76
N ARG A 184 2.27 -7.07 -21.07
CA ARG A 184 1.29 -6.29 -21.80
C ARG A 184 0.96 -7.01 -23.10
N ALA A 185 -0.16 -6.67 -23.71
CA ALA A 185 -0.50 -7.14 -25.03
C ALA A 185 -0.79 -5.97 -25.97
N ARG A 186 -0.54 -6.19 -27.25
CA ARG A 186 -1.07 -5.42 -28.36
C ARG A 186 -2.01 -6.30 -29.14
N ALA A 187 -3.14 -5.76 -29.60
CA ALA A 187 -4.04 -6.47 -30.48
C ALA A 187 -4.71 -5.52 -31.46
N VAL A 188 -5.16 -6.05 -32.59
CA VAL A 188 -6.10 -5.36 -33.48
C VAL A 188 -7.51 -5.65 -33.02
N VAL A 189 -8.22 -4.65 -32.52
CA VAL A 189 -9.63 -4.75 -32.13
C VAL A 189 -10.41 -3.80 -33.02
N ASP A 190 -11.43 -4.30 -33.70
CA ASP A 190 -12.25 -3.53 -34.66
C ASP A 190 -11.42 -2.80 -35.73
N GLY A 191 -10.36 -3.46 -36.23
CA GLY A 191 -9.45 -2.90 -37.24
C GLY A 191 -8.45 -1.87 -36.71
N LYS A 192 -8.39 -1.65 -35.39
CA LYS A 192 -7.51 -0.66 -34.75
C LYS A 192 -6.52 -1.31 -33.79
N ILE A 193 -5.29 -0.80 -33.78
CA ILE A 193 -4.27 -1.23 -32.83
C ILE A 193 -4.65 -0.73 -31.43
N ARG A 194 -4.76 -1.66 -30.49
CA ARG A 194 -4.98 -1.45 -29.06
C ARG A 194 -3.84 -2.06 -28.27
N GLU A 195 -3.53 -1.43 -27.15
CA GLU A 195 -2.54 -1.93 -26.21
C GLU A 195 -3.12 -1.92 -24.81
N THR A 196 -2.74 -2.92 -24.01
CA THR A 196 -3.16 -3.00 -22.62
C THR A 196 -2.25 -2.15 -21.74
N PRO A 197 -2.75 -1.67 -20.59
CA PRO A 197 -1.89 -1.32 -19.47
C PRO A 197 -0.96 -2.49 -19.09
N VAL A 198 0.14 -2.17 -18.42
CA VAL A 198 1.06 -3.20 -17.91
C VAL A 198 0.43 -3.95 -16.73
N LEU A 199 0.36 -5.27 -16.84
CA LEU A 199 0.06 -6.20 -15.75
C LEU A 199 1.36 -6.63 -15.07
N GLU A 200 1.42 -6.62 -13.74
CA GLU A 200 2.53 -7.19 -12.97
C GLU A 200 2.09 -8.52 -12.37
N LEU A 201 2.78 -9.59 -12.75
CA LEU A 201 2.59 -10.96 -12.30
C LEU A 201 3.68 -11.29 -11.27
N ARG A 202 3.32 -11.87 -10.12
CA ARG A 202 4.27 -12.34 -9.10
C ARG A 202 4.00 -13.79 -8.74
N ARG A 203 4.99 -14.64 -9.00
CA ARG A 203 4.96 -16.07 -8.65
C ARG A 203 5.81 -16.35 -7.43
N PHE A 204 5.36 -17.23 -6.55
CA PHE A 204 6.05 -17.59 -5.31
C PHE A 204 5.93 -19.09 -5.02
N THR A 205 6.87 -19.71 -4.33
CA THR A 205 6.74 -21.10 -3.88
C THR A 205 6.40 -21.17 -2.39
N GLY A 206 5.81 -22.29 -1.95
CA GLY A 206 5.63 -22.67 -0.54
C GLY A 206 4.40 -22.10 0.19
N SER A 207 4.23 -22.51 1.44
CA SER A 207 3.08 -22.22 2.34
C SER A 207 3.51 -21.56 3.66
N GLY A 208 4.79 -21.21 3.79
CA GLY A 208 5.41 -20.72 5.02
C GLY A 208 5.17 -19.24 5.31
N PHE A 209 5.47 -18.81 6.55
CA PHE A 209 5.42 -17.39 6.92
C PHE A 209 6.44 -16.61 6.09
N ARG A 210 5.98 -15.57 5.41
CA ARG A 210 6.83 -14.72 4.57
C ARG A 210 7.45 -13.62 5.41
N ALA A 211 8.73 -13.38 5.23
CA ALA A 211 9.34 -12.20 5.81
C ALA A 211 8.84 -10.94 5.09
N ALA A 212 8.48 -9.88 5.82
CA ALA A 212 7.91 -8.64 5.28
C ALA A 212 8.81 -7.91 4.26
N ILE A 213 10.08 -8.30 4.22
CA ILE A 213 11.04 -7.90 3.22
C ILE A 213 10.51 -8.18 1.79
N THR A 214 9.77 -9.27 1.56
CA THR A 214 9.20 -9.59 0.23
C THR A 214 8.26 -8.51 -0.34
N GLU A 215 7.53 -7.80 0.51
CA GLU A 215 6.52 -6.81 0.08
C GLU A 215 7.04 -5.38 0.06
N GLN A 216 7.98 -5.03 0.95
CA GLN A 216 8.60 -3.70 0.97
C GLN A 216 9.45 -3.39 -0.27
N PHE A 217 9.84 -4.42 -1.02
CA PHE A 217 10.77 -4.27 -2.13
C PHE A 217 10.10 -3.91 -3.46
N GLY A 218 8.88 -4.37 -3.76
CA GLY A 218 8.17 -3.98 -4.99
C GLY A 218 9.02 -3.99 -6.28
N LEU A 219 9.99 -4.91 -6.36
CA LEU A 219 11.02 -4.95 -7.40
C LEU A 219 10.54 -5.82 -8.57
N PRO A 220 10.50 -5.29 -9.78
CA PRO A 220 11.25 -5.94 -10.84
C PRO A 220 12.74 -5.63 -10.62
N TYR A 221 13.60 -6.62 -10.81
CA TYR A 221 15.05 -6.58 -10.54
C TYR A 221 15.77 -5.35 -11.11
N LEU A 222 15.83 -4.27 -10.36
CA LEU A 222 16.91 -3.30 -10.44
C LEU A 222 17.59 -3.36 -9.10
N PHE A 223 18.91 -3.50 -9.10
CA PHE A 223 19.85 -2.57 -8.46
C PHE A 223 21.28 -3.14 -8.50
N GLY A 224 22.25 -2.26 -8.79
CA GLY A 224 23.66 -2.33 -8.34
C GLY A 224 24.63 -3.12 -9.21
N SER A 225 25.81 -2.57 -9.46
CA SER A 225 26.85 -3.01 -10.42
C SER A 225 27.54 -4.35 -10.10
N GLY A 226 27.16 -5.42 -10.78
CA GLY A 226 28.10 -6.51 -11.07
C GLY A 226 29.04 -6.15 -12.23
N GLU A 227 30.31 -6.50 -12.10
CA GLU A 227 31.41 -6.31 -13.08
C GLU A 227 31.84 -4.85 -13.32
N LEU A 228 32.12 -4.11 -12.25
CA LEU A 228 33.15 -3.08 -12.31
C LEU A 228 34.45 -3.72 -11.84
N SER A 229 35.41 -3.81 -12.77
CA SER A 229 36.79 -4.16 -12.46
C SER A 229 37.68 -2.96 -12.77
N GLU A 230 38.38 -2.46 -11.78
CA GLU A 230 39.46 -1.49 -11.95
C GLU A 230 40.71 -2.10 -11.30
N ASP A 231 41.83 -2.14 -12.02
CA ASP A 231 43.11 -2.62 -11.50
C ASP A 231 43.07 -3.98 -10.74
N LEU A 232 42.28 -4.94 -11.26
CA LEU A 232 42.04 -6.29 -10.73
C LEU A 232 41.05 -6.40 -9.55
N ASP A 233 40.53 -5.29 -9.02
CA ASP A 233 39.57 -5.28 -7.92
C ASP A 233 38.13 -5.40 -8.44
N THR A 234 37.26 -6.16 -7.76
CA THR A 234 35.83 -6.28 -8.12
C THR A 234 34.93 -6.05 -6.92
N GLY A 235 33.81 -5.35 -7.10
CA GLY A 235 32.80 -5.17 -6.05
C GLY A 235 33.21 -4.15 -4.97
N PRO A 236 32.97 -4.40 -3.66
CA PRO A 236 33.18 -3.43 -2.57
C PRO A 236 34.60 -2.83 -2.51
N GLU A 237 35.59 -3.55 -3.03
CA GLU A 237 37.01 -3.17 -3.04
C GLU A 237 37.28 -1.96 -3.95
N THR A 238 36.36 -1.65 -4.85
CA THR A 238 36.43 -0.50 -5.78
C THR A 238 35.81 0.78 -5.23
N ASN A 239 35.18 0.79 -4.04
CA ASN A 239 34.26 1.84 -3.57
C ASN A 239 33.04 2.10 -4.51
N LEU A 240 32.79 1.24 -5.50
CA LEU A 240 31.70 1.33 -6.47
C LEU A 240 30.78 0.11 -6.26
N GLY A 241 29.58 0.33 -5.70
CA GLY A 241 28.82 -0.74 -5.05
C GLY A 241 28.08 -1.73 -5.98
N ALA A 242 28.35 -3.02 -5.78
CA ALA A 242 27.31 -4.04 -5.56
C ALA A 242 27.76 -5.09 -4.53
N ASP A 243 26.99 -5.19 -3.46
CA ASP A 243 27.13 -6.22 -2.44
C ASP A 243 25.73 -6.69 -2.03
N CYS A 244 25.62 -7.91 -1.52
CA CYS A 244 24.38 -8.46 -0.97
C CYS A 244 23.79 -7.60 0.15
N ALA A 245 24.54 -6.71 0.79
CA ALA A 245 23.98 -5.76 1.74
C ALA A 245 23.12 -4.66 1.11
N ASN A 246 23.30 -4.36 -0.18
CA ASN A 246 22.69 -3.17 -0.78
C ASN A 246 21.16 -3.25 -0.88
N PHE A 247 20.56 -4.42 -1.06
CA PHE A 247 19.09 -4.52 -1.04
C PHE A 247 18.53 -4.24 0.37
N VAL A 248 19.21 -4.72 1.43
CA VAL A 248 18.84 -4.42 2.82
C VAL A 248 19.00 -2.93 3.11
N VAL A 249 20.12 -2.33 2.68
CA VAL A 249 20.39 -0.89 2.80
C VAL A 249 19.32 -0.06 2.08
N TYR A 250 18.89 -0.46 0.88
CA TYR A 250 17.82 0.21 0.14
C TYR A 250 16.49 0.21 0.94
N ALA A 251 16.09 -0.93 1.52
CA ALA A 251 14.92 -1.01 2.38
C ALA A 251 15.02 -0.05 3.59
N LEU A 252 16.14 -0.11 4.32
CA LEU A 252 16.38 0.73 5.49
C LEU A 252 16.31 2.23 5.14
N ARG A 253 16.85 2.63 3.98
CA ARG A 253 16.80 4.02 3.51
C ARG A 253 15.38 4.47 3.12
N ARG A 254 14.54 3.59 2.57
CA ARG A 254 13.12 3.89 2.33
C ARG A 254 12.33 4.09 3.63
N GLN A 255 12.77 3.45 4.71
CA GLN A 255 12.25 3.66 6.06
C GLN A 255 12.85 4.91 6.74
N GLY A 256 13.63 5.72 6.02
CA GLY A 256 14.21 6.97 6.50
C GLY A 256 15.56 6.82 7.22
N GLN A 257 16.12 5.61 7.34
CA GLN A 257 17.43 5.42 7.98
C GLN A 257 18.57 5.85 7.05
N ARG A 258 19.56 6.56 7.58
CA ARG A 258 20.76 6.96 6.82
C ARG A 258 21.84 5.89 6.93
N VAL A 259 21.71 4.83 6.14
CA VAL A 259 22.69 3.73 6.09
C VAL A 259 23.61 3.93 4.87
N PRO A 260 24.95 3.89 5.01
CA PRO A 260 25.87 3.94 3.88
C PRO A 260 25.61 2.82 2.86
N TRP A 261 25.83 3.11 1.57
CA TRP A 261 25.88 2.06 0.56
C TRP A 261 27.15 1.22 0.75
N SER A 262 27.07 -0.09 0.49
CA SER A 262 28.18 -1.04 0.37
C SER A 262 29.11 -1.29 1.57
N ASP A 263 28.63 -1.93 2.64
CA ASP A 263 29.48 -2.67 3.60
C ASP A 263 28.64 -3.67 4.44
N PRO A 264 28.66 -4.97 4.11
CA PRO A 264 27.94 -6.00 4.89
C PRO A 264 28.36 -6.07 6.35
N LYS A 265 29.64 -5.81 6.67
CA LYS A 265 30.13 -5.89 8.05
C LYS A 265 29.52 -4.77 8.88
N ARG A 266 29.45 -3.56 8.33
CA ARG A 266 28.85 -2.39 9.00
C ARG A 266 27.33 -2.45 9.07
N LEU A 267 26.66 -3.24 8.22
CA LEU A 267 25.21 -3.43 8.32
C LEU A 267 24.79 -3.92 9.72
N ARG A 268 25.63 -4.70 10.40
CA ARG A 268 25.42 -5.16 11.78
C ARG A 268 25.19 -4.01 12.76
N GLU A 269 25.76 -2.83 12.50
CA GLU A 269 25.59 -1.63 13.31
C GLU A 269 24.18 -1.04 13.22
N TYR A 270 23.37 -1.46 12.24
CA TYR A 270 22.02 -0.97 11.96
C TYR A 270 20.93 -2.03 12.18
N LEU A 271 21.32 -3.25 12.56
CA LEU A 271 20.41 -4.37 12.80
C LEU A 271 20.40 -4.78 14.28
N ASP A 272 19.33 -5.44 14.71
CA ASP A 272 19.27 -6.12 16.00
C ASP A 272 19.80 -7.55 15.86
N PRO A 273 20.71 -8.01 16.74
CA PRO A 273 21.14 -9.40 16.74
C PRO A 273 20.01 -10.30 17.25
N LEU A 274 19.77 -11.42 16.57
CA LEU A 274 18.85 -12.48 16.99
C LEU A 274 19.60 -13.66 17.57
N ALA A 275 20.61 -14.16 16.84
CA ALA A 275 21.44 -15.27 17.27
C ALA A 275 22.80 -15.17 16.58
N ARG A 276 23.84 -15.78 17.16
CA ARG A 276 25.20 -15.76 16.60
C ARG A 276 25.71 -17.17 16.44
N SER A 277 26.55 -17.38 15.43
CA SER A 277 27.18 -18.68 15.14
C SER A 277 26.16 -19.83 15.11
N VAL A 278 25.01 -19.57 14.51
CA VAL A 278 23.88 -20.48 14.36
C VAL A 278 24.22 -21.57 13.36
N THR A 279 23.88 -22.80 13.70
CA THR A 279 23.82 -23.92 12.75
C THR A 279 22.38 -24.03 12.20
N PRO A 280 22.16 -24.31 10.90
CA PRO A 280 20.81 -24.54 10.38
C PRO A 280 19.99 -25.52 11.22
N GLY A 281 18.73 -25.20 11.49
CA GLY A 281 17.81 -26.02 12.27
C GLY A 281 17.90 -25.81 13.78
N THR A 282 18.77 -24.91 14.25
CA THR A 282 18.93 -24.64 15.69
C THR A 282 18.39 -23.29 16.13
N ALA A 283 18.29 -22.31 15.23
CA ALA A 283 17.75 -20.99 15.54
C ALA A 283 16.23 -20.99 15.43
N LYS A 284 15.58 -20.57 16.51
CA LYS A 284 14.15 -20.27 16.51
C LYS A 284 13.93 -18.83 16.10
N ILE A 285 12.97 -18.60 15.22
CA ILE A 285 12.53 -17.28 14.77
C ILE A 285 11.03 -17.16 15.01
N SER A 286 10.58 -15.99 15.46
CA SER A 286 9.16 -15.71 15.68
C SER A 286 8.50 -15.08 14.44
N ALA A 287 7.18 -15.06 14.41
CA ALA A 287 6.43 -14.34 13.38
C ALA A 287 6.77 -12.83 13.38
N GLU A 288 7.02 -12.24 14.55
CA GLU A 288 7.48 -10.84 14.67
C GLU A 288 8.85 -10.64 14.00
N ASP A 289 9.77 -11.60 14.16
CA ASP A 289 11.10 -11.51 13.54
C ASP A 289 10.99 -11.48 12.01
N LEU A 290 10.16 -12.35 11.44
CA LEU A 290 9.88 -12.40 10.01
C LEU A 290 9.20 -11.12 9.53
N GLN A 291 8.22 -10.61 10.27
CA GLN A 291 7.53 -9.36 9.95
C GLN A 291 8.48 -8.16 9.99
N ARG A 292 9.48 -8.18 10.85
CA ARG A 292 10.51 -7.12 10.91
C ARG A 292 11.54 -7.27 9.79
N GLY A 293 11.72 -8.48 9.25
CA GLY A 293 12.69 -8.80 8.23
C GLY A 293 13.95 -9.39 8.83
N VAL A 294 14.10 -10.72 8.70
CA VAL A 294 15.26 -11.47 9.19
C VAL A 294 16.37 -11.46 8.15
N ILE A 295 17.60 -11.19 8.61
CA ILE A 295 18.82 -11.15 7.82
C ILE A 295 19.76 -12.25 8.30
N VAL A 296 20.13 -13.14 7.39
CA VAL A 296 21.23 -14.10 7.54
C VAL A 296 22.53 -13.38 7.23
N HIS A 297 23.50 -13.41 8.14
CA HIS A 297 24.78 -12.72 8.01
C HIS A 297 25.94 -13.71 8.09
N LEU A 298 26.76 -13.75 7.04
CA LEU A 298 27.84 -14.70 6.82
C LEU A 298 29.23 -14.05 6.92
N GLY A 299 29.31 -12.85 7.51
CA GLY A 299 30.54 -12.06 7.71
C GLY A 299 30.77 -11.05 6.60
N THR A 300 31.20 -11.49 5.43
CA THR A 300 31.35 -10.62 4.23
C THR A 300 30.14 -10.70 3.31
N HIS A 301 29.11 -11.45 3.71
CA HIS A 301 27.89 -11.63 2.93
C HIS A 301 26.65 -11.58 3.82
N VAL A 302 25.50 -11.24 3.24
CA VAL A 302 24.19 -11.26 3.88
C VAL A 302 23.15 -11.82 2.93
N ALA A 303 22.06 -12.34 3.47
CA ALA A 303 20.87 -12.72 2.72
C ALA A 303 19.63 -12.35 3.55
N ALA A 304 18.53 -12.00 2.89
CA ALA A 304 17.27 -11.84 3.59
C ALA A 304 16.52 -13.17 3.59
N VAL A 305 15.97 -13.56 4.74
CA VAL A 305 14.98 -14.64 4.79
C VAL A 305 13.77 -14.18 4.00
N MET A 306 13.26 -15.05 3.12
CA MET A 306 12.13 -14.78 2.25
C MET A 306 10.91 -15.58 2.69
N GLU A 307 11.14 -16.86 3.01
CA GLU A 307 10.12 -17.79 3.45
C GLU A 307 10.71 -18.72 4.50
N ASP A 308 10.01 -18.81 5.63
CA ASP A 308 10.24 -19.81 6.68
C ASP A 308 9.37 -21.03 6.41
N ARG A 309 10.02 -22.13 6.06
CA ARG A 309 9.44 -23.41 5.64
C ARG A 309 9.43 -24.39 6.79
N GLU A 310 8.67 -25.47 6.62
CA GLU A 310 8.56 -26.49 7.65
C GLU A 310 9.94 -27.09 8.01
N PRO A 311 10.31 -27.14 9.31
CA PRO A 311 9.47 -26.79 10.46
C PRO A 311 9.39 -25.28 10.74
N VAL A 312 8.18 -24.72 10.66
CA VAL A 312 7.93 -23.28 10.83
C VAL A 312 8.42 -22.79 12.20
N GLY A 313 9.05 -21.62 12.20
CA GLY A 313 9.64 -20.98 13.37
C GLY A 313 11.05 -21.49 13.69
N ILE A 314 11.63 -22.34 12.85
CA ILE A 314 12.99 -22.86 13.00
C ILE A 314 13.75 -22.69 11.68
N LEU A 315 14.71 -21.75 11.67
CA LEU A 315 15.45 -21.46 10.44
C LEU A 315 16.46 -22.59 10.13
N ASP A 316 16.19 -23.36 9.08
CA ASP A 316 16.91 -24.54 8.63
C ASP A 316 17.38 -24.48 7.16
N GLN A 317 17.90 -25.59 6.63
CA GLN A 317 18.49 -25.63 5.29
C GLN A 317 17.48 -25.51 4.13
N ASN A 318 16.20 -25.69 4.42
CA ASN A 318 15.10 -25.72 3.46
C ASN A 318 14.52 -24.32 3.21
N ASP A 319 14.69 -23.40 4.16
CA ASP A 319 14.17 -22.03 4.07
C ASP A 319 14.72 -21.27 2.88
N LEU A 320 13.88 -20.40 2.31
CA LEU A 320 14.29 -19.58 1.19
C LEU A 320 14.91 -18.28 1.67
N VAL A 321 16.02 -17.93 1.04
CA VAL A 321 16.72 -16.67 1.25
C VAL A 321 16.97 -15.98 -0.09
N ALA A 322 16.95 -14.65 -0.08
CA ALA A 322 17.38 -13.81 -1.20
C ALA A 322 18.81 -13.32 -0.96
N HIS A 323 19.68 -13.52 -1.95
CA HIS A 323 21.09 -13.17 -1.89
C HIS A 323 21.57 -12.59 -3.23
N GLN A 324 22.59 -11.72 -3.24
CA GLN A 324 23.13 -11.11 -4.46
C GLN A 324 24.61 -10.80 -4.31
N LEU A 325 25.49 -11.32 -5.17
CA LEU A 325 26.91 -10.90 -5.19
C LEU A 325 27.40 -10.76 -6.62
N GLY A 326 27.80 -9.55 -7.03
CA GLY A 326 28.35 -9.30 -8.37
C GLY A 326 27.40 -9.66 -9.53
N GLY A 327 26.12 -9.93 -9.26
CA GLY A 327 25.14 -10.50 -10.20
C GLY A 327 23.72 -10.02 -9.93
N ALA A 328 22.71 -10.70 -10.49
CA ALA A 328 21.31 -10.46 -10.14
C ALA A 328 20.98 -11.10 -8.78
N PRO A 329 19.96 -10.60 -8.05
CA PRO A 329 19.46 -11.30 -6.87
C PRO A 329 18.99 -12.71 -7.22
N GLU A 330 19.38 -13.68 -6.41
CA GLU A 330 19.02 -15.08 -6.52
C GLU A 330 18.18 -15.47 -5.30
N MET A 331 17.18 -16.32 -5.53
CA MET A 331 16.46 -17.02 -4.48
C MET A 331 16.99 -18.44 -4.41
N LEU A 332 17.47 -18.83 -3.24
CA LEU A 332 18.05 -20.14 -3.01
C LEU A 332 17.68 -20.62 -1.61
N THR A 333 17.85 -21.92 -1.34
CA THR A 333 17.70 -22.40 0.03
C THR A 333 18.87 -21.94 0.89
N LEU A 334 18.65 -21.73 2.19
CA LEU A 334 19.72 -21.40 3.13
C LEU A 334 20.84 -22.46 3.08
N GLY A 335 20.50 -23.74 2.92
CA GLY A 335 21.49 -24.81 2.75
C GLY A 335 22.35 -24.66 1.49
N GLN A 336 21.77 -24.24 0.36
CA GLN A 336 22.53 -23.95 -0.87
C GLN A 336 23.49 -22.79 -0.64
N LEU A 337 23.01 -21.69 -0.06
CA LEU A 337 23.82 -20.49 0.22
C LEU A 337 25.03 -20.82 1.08
N LEU A 338 24.82 -21.61 2.13
CA LEU A 338 25.88 -22.01 3.05
C LEU A 338 26.95 -22.87 2.36
N ARG A 339 26.55 -23.81 1.49
CA ARG A 339 27.50 -24.61 0.70
C ARG A 339 28.32 -23.74 -0.24
N GLU A 340 27.69 -22.86 -0.99
CA GLU A 340 28.35 -21.96 -1.95
C GLU A 340 29.35 -21.03 -1.26
N ARG A 341 28.99 -20.52 -0.07
CA ARG A 341 29.85 -19.65 0.74
C ARG A 341 30.84 -20.42 1.61
N ARG A 342 30.85 -21.75 1.56
CA ARG A 342 31.68 -22.64 2.40
C ARG A 342 31.56 -22.28 3.89
N LYS A 343 30.33 -22.04 4.33
CA LYS A 343 29.97 -21.71 5.72
C LYS A 343 29.15 -22.85 6.30
N ASN A 344 29.38 -23.14 7.57
CA ASN A 344 28.59 -24.08 8.37
C ASN A 344 27.78 -23.38 9.46
N CYS A 345 28.04 -22.09 9.69
CA CYS A 345 27.34 -21.26 10.65
C CYS A 345 27.12 -19.85 10.09
N PHE A 346 26.15 -19.15 10.67
CA PHE A 346 25.79 -17.78 10.33
C PHE A 346 25.32 -17.02 11.56
N ASP A 347 25.33 -15.71 11.48
CA ASP A 347 24.68 -14.85 12.46
C ASP A 347 23.29 -14.47 11.94
N LEU A 348 22.31 -14.40 12.84
CA LEU A 348 20.98 -13.89 12.53
C LEU A 348 20.82 -12.50 13.10
N PHE A 349 20.25 -11.65 12.26
CA PHE A 349 19.87 -10.30 12.60
C PHE A 349 18.44 -10.04 12.15
N ARG A 350 17.84 -8.97 12.65
CA ARG A 350 16.58 -8.43 12.15
C ARG A 350 16.66 -6.92 12.01
N ILE A 351 15.82 -6.34 11.18
CA ILE A 351 15.69 -4.89 11.09
C ILE A 351 15.31 -4.33 12.47
N ARG A 352 16.01 -3.28 12.91
CA ARG A 352 15.68 -2.60 14.16
C ARG A 352 14.27 -2.02 14.08
N PRO A 353 13.47 -2.15 15.14
CA PRO A 353 12.18 -1.48 15.14
C PRO A 353 12.49 0.02 15.16
N SER A 354 11.85 0.79 14.30
CA SER A 354 11.87 2.23 14.47
C SER A 354 11.26 2.52 15.84
N LYS A 355 11.98 3.26 16.69
CA LYS A 355 11.54 3.54 18.06
C LYS A 355 10.19 4.26 17.98
N THR A 356 9.15 3.61 18.47
CA THR A 356 7.82 4.20 18.55
C THR A 356 7.83 5.27 19.63
N ALA A 357 7.63 6.52 19.23
CA ALA A 357 7.51 7.67 20.09
C ALA A 357 6.05 7.93 20.48
N ALA A 358 5.11 7.66 19.56
CA ALA A 358 3.67 7.80 19.79
C ALA A 358 2.92 6.61 19.20
N THR A 359 1.77 6.28 19.80
CA THR A 359 0.88 5.23 19.31
C THR A 359 -0.50 5.81 19.03
N LEU A 360 -1.02 5.58 17.84
CA LEU A 360 -2.40 5.90 17.47
C LEU A 360 -3.21 4.59 17.45
N VAL A 361 -4.41 4.60 18.02
CA VAL A 361 -5.32 3.45 18.00
C VAL A 361 -6.65 3.83 17.38
N PHE A 362 -7.11 3.05 16.42
CA PHE A 362 -8.40 3.27 15.77
C PHE A 362 -9.33 2.08 15.97
N GLY A 363 -10.58 2.34 16.30
CA GLY A 363 -11.65 1.36 16.40
C GLY A 363 -12.61 1.41 15.22
N GLY A 364 -13.32 0.31 14.98
CA GLY A 364 -14.41 0.24 14.02
C GLY A 364 -15.71 0.87 14.51
N ASP A 365 -16.84 0.26 14.16
CA ASP A 365 -18.17 0.81 14.43
C ASP A 365 -18.55 0.73 15.92
N VAL A 366 -18.97 1.86 16.47
CA VAL A 366 -19.44 2.02 17.85
C VAL A 366 -20.91 2.43 17.85
N MET A 367 -21.79 1.49 18.15
CA MET A 367 -23.24 1.68 18.28
C MET A 367 -23.64 1.45 19.74
N LEU A 368 -23.88 2.54 20.47
CA LEU A 368 -24.20 2.55 21.91
C LEU A 368 -25.70 2.60 22.20
N GLY A 369 -26.52 2.35 21.18
CA GLY A 369 -27.97 2.31 21.26
C GLY A 369 -28.53 0.93 21.60
N ARG A 370 -29.85 0.79 21.51
CA ARG A 370 -30.56 -0.51 21.61
C ARG A 370 -30.17 -1.31 22.87
N SER A 371 -29.72 -2.57 22.74
CA SER A 371 -29.36 -3.39 23.89
C SER A 371 -28.12 -2.86 24.63
N CYS A 372 -27.20 -2.18 23.94
CA CYS A 372 -26.06 -1.51 24.56
C CYS A 372 -26.51 -0.32 25.41
N ALA A 373 -27.50 0.45 24.97
CA ALA A 373 -28.09 1.53 25.77
C ALA A 373 -28.65 1.01 27.10
N ALA A 374 -29.43 -0.07 27.05
CA ALA A 374 -29.99 -0.70 28.24
C ALA A 374 -28.89 -1.21 29.20
N LYS A 375 -27.76 -1.73 28.68
CA LYS A 375 -26.61 -2.12 29.50
C LYS A 375 -25.95 -0.91 30.17
N ILE A 376 -25.77 0.18 29.43
CA ILE A 376 -25.19 1.44 29.93
C ILE A 376 -26.05 2.03 31.05
N GLU A 377 -27.37 2.06 30.88
CA GLU A 377 -28.31 2.56 31.89
C GLU A 377 -28.29 1.71 33.18
N ASN A 378 -27.97 0.42 33.06
CA ASN A 378 -27.75 -0.49 34.18
C ASN A 378 -26.32 -0.41 34.75
N GLY A 379 -25.51 0.56 34.33
CA GLY A 379 -24.16 0.81 34.88
C GLY A 379 -23.03 -0.01 34.25
N VAL A 380 -23.29 -0.73 33.15
CA VAL A 380 -22.25 -1.48 32.43
C VAL A 380 -21.39 -0.52 31.60
N ASN A 381 -20.06 -0.60 31.78
CA ASN A 381 -19.12 0.11 30.91
C ASN A 381 -18.84 -0.72 29.64
N PRO A 382 -19.26 -0.26 28.45
CA PRO A 382 -19.13 -1.04 27.22
C PRO A 382 -17.69 -1.22 26.75
N PHE A 383 -16.74 -0.37 27.19
CA PHE A 383 -15.36 -0.39 26.70
C PHE A 383 -14.38 -1.13 27.63
N ALA A 384 -14.87 -1.74 28.70
CA ALA A 384 -14.00 -2.28 29.76
C ALA A 384 -12.93 -3.25 29.23
N GLY A 385 -13.26 -4.10 28.25
CA GLY A 385 -12.33 -5.09 27.69
C GLY A 385 -11.24 -4.53 26.78
N VAL A 386 -11.36 -3.29 26.30
CA VAL A 386 -10.39 -2.66 25.37
C VAL A 386 -9.78 -1.36 25.92
N ALA A 387 -10.26 -0.88 27.06
CA ALA A 387 -9.88 0.44 27.58
C ALA A 387 -8.38 0.55 27.96
N ALA A 388 -7.70 -0.57 28.22
CA ALA A 388 -6.25 -0.56 28.45
C ALA A 388 -5.47 -0.14 27.19
N GLU A 389 -5.80 -0.70 26.02
CA GLU A 389 -5.17 -0.32 24.75
C GLU A 389 -5.50 1.12 24.37
N LEU A 390 -6.77 1.53 24.51
CA LEU A 390 -7.22 2.88 24.16
C LEU A 390 -6.57 3.95 25.05
N ARG A 391 -6.51 3.75 26.37
CA ARG A 391 -5.86 4.71 27.30
C ARG A 391 -4.34 4.72 27.20
N GLY A 392 -3.73 3.63 26.74
CA GLY A 392 -2.29 3.54 26.51
C GLY A 392 -1.83 4.28 25.24
N ALA A 393 -2.76 4.65 24.36
CA ALA A 393 -2.46 5.33 23.10
C ALA A 393 -2.24 6.83 23.31
N SER A 394 -1.35 7.41 22.50
CA SER A 394 -1.16 8.87 22.38
C SER A 394 -2.37 9.54 21.74
N PHE A 395 -3.12 8.80 20.93
CA PHE A 395 -4.35 9.23 20.31
C PHE A 395 -5.25 8.03 20.04
N ALA A 396 -6.57 8.19 20.22
CA ALA A 396 -7.54 7.16 19.87
C ALA A 396 -8.81 7.73 19.26
N ALA A 397 -9.31 7.09 18.20
CA ALA A 397 -10.55 7.46 17.53
C ALA A 397 -11.33 6.25 17.01
N ALA A 398 -12.62 6.40 16.73
CA ALA A 398 -13.46 5.36 16.13
C ALA A 398 -14.64 5.98 15.37
N ASN A 399 -15.40 5.18 14.62
CA ASN A 399 -16.68 5.61 14.03
C ASN A 399 -17.79 5.51 15.08
N LEU A 400 -18.47 6.61 15.40
CA LEU A 400 -19.66 6.61 16.25
C LEU A 400 -20.91 6.51 15.38
N GLU A 401 -21.40 5.29 15.22
CA GLU A 401 -22.55 4.95 14.37
C GLU A 401 -23.86 5.01 15.15
N CYS A 402 -24.02 6.05 15.97
CA CYS A 402 -25.24 6.34 16.70
C CYS A 402 -25.30 7.82 17.07
N THR A 403 -26.48 8.29 17.45
CA THR A 403 -26.70 9.66 17.90
C THR A 403 -26.83 9.71 19.42
N ILE A 404 -25.94 10.45 20.09
CA ILE A 404 -26.03 10.76 21.52
C ILE A 404 -26.85 12.04 21.67
N SER A 405 -28.18 11.94 21.67
CA SER A 405 -29.05 13.09 21.84
C SER A 405 -30.45 12.67 22.29
N ASP A 406 -31.11 13.55 23.02
CA ASP A 406 -32.52 13.42 23.40
C ASP A 406 -33.44 14.12 22.39
N LEU A 407 -32.88 14.84 21.41
CA LEU A 407 -33.63 15.64 20.43
C LEU A 407 -34.02 14.84 19.18
N GLY A 408 -35.07 15.31 18.51
CA GLY A 408 -35.54 14.75 17.24
C GLY A 408 -36.27 13.42 17.38
N GLU A 409 -36.94 12.99 16.31
CA GLU A 409 -37.65 11.73 16.21
C GLU A 409 -37.21 10.99 14.95
N SER A 410 -37.38 9.67 14.93
CA SER A 410 -37.07 8.85 13.76
C SER A 410 -38.20 7.89 13.46
N ALA A 411 -38.60 7.84 12.19
CA ALA A 411 -39.49 6.80 11.67
C ALA A 411 -38.72 5.59 11.13
N LYS A 412 -37.37 5.62 11.14
CA LYS A 412 -36.55 4.52 10.63
C LYS A 412 -36.67 3.30 11.55
N ARG A 413 -36.76 2.11 10.95
CA ARG A 413 -36.72 0.84 11.67
C ARG A 413 -35.42 0.64 12.45
N TYR A 414 -34.31 1.06 11.85
CA TYR A 414 -32.98 1.02 12.44
C TYR A 414 -32.53 2.46 12.69
N ALA A 415 -32.93 3.02 13.83
CA ALA A 415 -32.50 4.31 14.31
C ALA A 415 -31.69 4.10 15.61
N PHE A 416 -30.44 4.57 15.65
CA PHE A 416 -29.54 4.26 16.75
C PHE A 416 -29.35 5.46 17.68
N ARG A 417 -30.17 5.51 18.75
CA ARG A 417 -30.02 6.50 19.82
C ARG A 417 -29.25 5.91 20.99
N ALA A 418 -28.24 6.62 21.46
CA ALA A 418 -27.46 6.28 22.65
C ALA A 418 -27.80 7.21 23.83
N PRO A 419 -27.71 6.72 25.09
CA PRO A 419 -27.93 7.55 26.28
C PRO A 419 -26.92 8.70 26.38
N ALA A 420 -27.31 9.82 26.97
CA ALA A 420 -26.44 10.99 27.15
C ALA A 420 -25.10 10.67 27.88
N SER A 421 -25.11 9.74 28.83
CA SER A 421 -23.92 9.29 29.58
C SER A 421 -22.86 8.59 28.70
N SER A 422 -23.22 8.20 27.48
CA SER A 422 -22.33 7.54 26.52
C SER A 422 -21.11 8.38 26.17
N ALA A 423 -21.24 9.71 26.08
CA ALA A 423 -20.12 10.61 25.78
C ALA A 423 -19.04 10.54 26.87
N GLN A 424 -19.44 10.52 28.15
CA GLN A 424 -18.52 10.38 29.26
C GLN A 424 -17.82 9.00 29.27
N LEU A 425 -18.55 7.94 28.90
CA LEU A 425 -17.98 6.59 28.79
C LEU A 425 -16.94 6.49 27.67
N LEU A 426 -17.20 7.10 26.50
CA LEU A 426 -16.22 7.22 25.41
C LEU A 426 -14.94 7.92 25.90
N ARG A 427 -15.08 9.03 26.64
CA ARG A 427 -13.93 9.78 27.13
C ARG A 427 -13.13 8.96 28.14
N SER A 428 -13.82 8.30 29.06
CA SER A 428 -13.23 7.43 30.10
C SER A 428 -12.55 6.19 29.51
N ALA A 429 -12.99 5.73 28.34
CA ALA A 429 -12.36 4.66 27.58
C ALA A 429 -11.01 5.08 26.96
N GLY A 430 -10.80 6.38 26.71
CA GLY A 430 -9.56 6.92 26.14
C GLY A 430 -9.71 7.55 24.76
N PHE A 431 -10.94 7.70 24.24
CA PHE A 431 -11.14 8.34 22.94
C PHE A 431 -10.85 9.85 22.99
N HIS A 432 -10.21 10.32 21.92
CA HIS A 432 -9.88 11.71 21.67
C HIS A 432 -10.81 12.33 20.63
N ALA A 433 -11.28 11.50 19.68
CA ALA A 433 -12.16 11.93 18.61
C ALA A 433 -13.12 10.81 18.21
N MET A 434 -14.27 11.17 17.66
CA MET A 434 -15.22 10.22 17.06
C MET A 434 -15.64 10.71 15.68
N GLY A 435 -15.59 9.82 14.69
CA GLY A 435 -16.14 10.06 13.36
C GLY A 435 -17.66 9.97 13.40
N LEU A 436 -18.34 11.00 12.88
CA LEU A 436 -19.80 11.06 12.78
C LEU A 436 -20.28 11.08 11.32
N ALA A 437 -19.36 11.06 10.35
CA ALA A 437 -19.71 10.92 8.95
C ALA A 437 -20.05 9.45 8.64
N ASN A 438 -21.32 9.09 8.84
CA ASN A 438 -21.86 7.76 8.54
C ASN A 438 -23.36 7.82 8.17
N ASN A 439 -23.89 6.69 7.74
CA ASN A 439 -25.29 6.51 7.32
C ASN A 439 -26.31 6.78 8.45
N HIS A 440 -25.93 6.61 9.72
CA HIS A 440 -26.77 6.81 10.91
C HIS A 440 -26.70 8.22 11.52
N ALA A 441 -25.81 9.08 11.01
CA ALA A 441 -25.60 10.44 11.51
C ALA A 441 -26.86 11.31 11.57
N LEU A 442 -27.81 11.08 10.65
CA LEU A 442 -29.05 11.85 10.52
C LEU A 442 -30.31 11.06 10.91
N ASP A 443 -30.16 9.99 11.69
CA ASP A 443 -31.30 9.17 12.13
C ASP A 443 -32.41 9.99 12.83
N PHE A 444 -32.02 11.00 13.61
CA PHE A 444 -32.93 11.89 14.34
C PHE A 444 -32.87 13.35 13.84
N GLY A 445 -32.38 13.55 12.61
CA GLY A 445 -32.26 14.86 11.97
C GLY A 445 -31.05 15.69 12.42
N SER A 446 -30.86 16.84 11.76
CA SER A 446 -29.66 17.67 11.91
C SER A 446 -29.52 18.30 13.30
N MET A 447 -30.62 18.63 13.97
CA MET A 447 -30.58 19.18 15.34
C MET A 447 -30.00 18.17 16.33
N ALA A 448 -30.39 16.89 16.22
CA ALA A 448 -29.87 15.84 17.07
C ALA A 448 -28.40 15.53 16.78
N LEU A 449 -27.96 15.60 15.52
CA LEU A 449 -26.56 15.47 15.14
C LEU A 449 -25.69 16.59 15.73
N GLN A 450 -26.15 17.84 15.67
CA GLN A 450 -25.43 18.98 16.25
C GLN A 450 -25.39 18.92 17.78
N ASP A 451 -26.47 18.47 18.42
CA ASP A 451 -26.49 18.22 19.87
C ASP A 451 -25.53 17.08 20.26
N CYS A 452 -25.48 16.00 19.48
CA CYS A 452 -24.51 14.91 19.65
C CYS A 452 -23.07 15.43 19.57
N ALA A 453 -22.74 16.22 18.55
CA ALA A 453 -21.43 16.87 18.42
C ALA A 453 -21.12 17.77 19.63
N ALA A 454 -22.08 18.59 20.08
CA ALA A 454 -21.91 19.45 21.25
C ALA A 454 -21.64 18.67 22.54
N ARG A 455 -22.33 17.53 22.75
CA ARG A 455 -22.12 16.66 23.92
C ARG A 455 -20.75 15.98 23.89
N LEU A 456 -20.26 15.57 22.72
CA LEU A 456 -18.88 15.07 22.59
C LEU A 456 -17.86 16.14 22.96
N ILE A 457 -18.05 17.38 22.48
CA ILE A 457 -17.17 18.52 22.79
C ILE A 457 -17.15 18.80 24.30
N GLN A 458 -18.30 18.75 24.98
CA GLN A 458 -18.39 18.93 26.44
C GLN A 458 -17.52 17.91 27.19
N GLU A 459 -17.44 16.68 26.69
CA GLU A 459 -16.61 15.60 27.24
C GLU A 459 -15.18 15.58 26.68
N LYS A 460 -14.75 16.64 25.96
CA LYS A 460 -13.42 16.77 25.34
C LYS A 460 -13.11 15.68 24.31
N ILE A 461 -14.14 15.28 23.56
CA ILE A 461 -14.02 14.43 22.39
C ILE A 461 -14.33 15.29 21.17
N GLU A 462 -13.44 15.28 20.18
CA GLU A 462 -13.66 16.03 18.95
C GLU A 462 -14.60 15.24 18.00
N PRO A 463 -15.76 15.81 17.62
CA PRO A 463 -16.62 15.24 16.58
C PRO A 463 -16.03 15.54 15.19
N VAL A 464 -15.70 14.50 14.42
CA VAL A 464 -15.09 14.65 13.09
C VAL A 464 -16.09 14.27 12.00
N GLY A 465 -16.08 15.01 10.89
CA GLY A 465 -16.95 14.74 9.74
C GLY A 465 -18.35 15.36 9.85
N VAL A 466 -18.58 16.23 10.84
CA VAL A 466 -19.78 17.08 10.91
C VAL A 466 -19.40 18.51 10.57
N ALA A 467 -20.19 19.12 9.70
CA ALA A 467 -20.10 20.54 9.41
C ALA A 467 -20.33 21.39 10.68
N LYS A 468 -19.43 22.34 10.94
CA LYS A 468 -19.68 23.41 11.92
C LYS A 468 -20.89 24.23 11.49
N ALA A 469 -21.60 24.81 12.45
CA ALA A 469 -22.76 25.65 12.16
C ALA A 469 -22.40 26.75 11.15
N GLY A 470 -23.07 26.72 9.97
CA GLY A 470 -22.84 27.67 8.88
C GLY A 470 -21.74 27.31 7.87
N SER A 471 -21.02 26.20 8.08
CA SER A 471 -20.05 25.63 7.13
C SER A 471 -20.65 24.39 6.45
N ASN A 472 -20.31 24.15 5.18
CA ASN A 472 -20.68 22.92 4.45
C ASN A 472 -19.44 22.10 4.06
N THR A 473 -18.26 22.46 4.57
CA THR A 473 -16.99 21.86 4.15
C THR A 473 -16.52 20.78 5.13
N CYS A 474 -15.90 19.73 4.60
CA CYS A 474 -15.14 18.78 5.39
C CYS A 474 -13.91 19.51 5.94
N GLU A 475 -13.84 19.75 7.24
CA GLU A 475 -12.70 20.41 7.89
C GLU A 475 -11.86 19.39 8.66
N PRO A 476 -10.52 19.39 8.50
CA PRO A 476 -9.66 18.54 9.32
C PRO A 476 -9.64 19.00 10.77
N SER A 477 -9.62 18.04 11.69
CA SER A 477 -9.38 18.26 13.11
C SER A 477 -7.92 17.96 13.45
N PHE A 478 -7.30 18.75 14.34
CA PHE A 478 -5.87 18.67 14.62
C PHE A 478 -5.59 18.26 16.05
N PHE A 479 -4.66 17.33 16.26
CA PHE A 479 -4.28 16.83 17.58
C PHE A 479 -2.77 16.80 17.71
N SER A 480 -2.26 17.21 18.88
CA SER A 480 -0.83 17.05 19.19
C SER A 480 -0.60 15.64 19.71
N VAL A 481 0.35 14.91 19.12
CA VAL A 481 0.64 13.51 19.47
C VAL A 481 2.07 13.30 19.96
N LEU A 482 2.98 14.21 19.58
CA LEU A 482 4.34 14.31 20.09
C LEU A 482 4.69 15.79 20.28
N ASP A 483 5.78 16.07 20.98
CA ASP A 483 6.25 17.44 21.14
C ASP A 483 6.49 18.11 19.77
N GLY A 484 5.74 19.18 19.51
CA GLY A 484 5.76 19.88 18.23
C GLY A 484 5.17 19.14 17.01
N LYS A 485 4.65 17.91 17.15
CA LYS A 485 4.06 17.14 16.03
C LYS A 485 2.56 16.98 16.13
N LYS A 486 1.90 17.19 15.01
CA LYS A 486 0.44 17.12 14.92
C LYS A 486 -0.02 16.04 13.95
N ILE A 487 -1.14 15.41 14.30
CA ILE A 487 -1.95 14.68 13.33
C ILE A 487 -3.15 15.52 12.92
N ALA A 488 -3.60 15.33 11.69
CA ALA A 488 -4.89 15.76 11.21
C ALA A 488 -5.81 14.55 11.02
N LEU A 489 -7.06 14.67 11.46
CA LEU A 489 -8.09 13.66 11.29
C LEU A 489 -9.22 14.22 10.43
N LEU A 490 -9.59 13.45 9.40
CA LEU A 490 -10.75 13.67 8.55
C LEU A 490 -11.71 12.50 8.72
N ALA A 491 -13.00 12.73 8.50
CA ALA A 491 -14.00 11.67 8.43
C ALA A 491 -14.96 11.94 7.27
N ILE A 492 -15.22 10.92 6.46
CA ILE A 492 -16.10 10.98 5.29
C ILE A 492 -16.98 9.73 5.24
N SER A 493 -18.10 9.83 4.53
CA SER A 493 -18.98 8.71 4.25
C SER A 493 -19.27 8.62 2.77
N ASP A 494 -19.33 7.39 2.25
CA ASP A 494 -19.83 7.07 0.91
C ASP A 494 -21.20 6.37 0.96
N VAL A 495 -21.78 6.24 2.16
CA VAL A 495 -23.05 5.53 2.38
C VAL A 495 -24.07 6.40 3.12
N GLY A 496 -25.32 6.34 2.68
CA GLY A 496 -26.44 7.00 3.34
C GLY A 496 -26.51 8.52 3.12
N PRO A 497 -27.35 9.24 3.87
CA PRO A 497 -27.63 10.66 3.61
C PRO A 497 -26.46 11.60 3.90
N ALA A 498 -25.46 11.12 4.66
CA ALA A 498 -24.19 11.81 4.87
C ALA A 498 -23.17 11.57 3.74
N ALA A 499 -23.49 10.74 2.74
CA ALA A 499 -22.65 10.45 1.58
C ALA A 499 -22.57 11.64 0.60
N ARG A 500 -21.81 12.66 0.97
CA ARG A 500 -21.53 13.83 0.14
C ARG A 500 -20.04 13.97 -0.10
N ILE A 501 -19.43 12.98 -0.74
CA ILE A 501 -18.03 13.07 -1.16
C ILE A 501 -17.91 13.97 -2.38
N ASP A 502 -17.74 15.27 -2.14
CA ASP A 502 -17.20 16.17 -3.14
C ASP A 502 -15.67 16.05 -3.12
N ARG A 503 -15.12 15.36 -4.12
CA ARG A 503 -13.67 15.13 -4.23
C ARG A 503 -12.85 16.43 -4.31
N ALA A 504 -13.41 17.52 -4.84
CA ALA A 504 -12.70 18.80 -4.89
C ALA A 504 -12.57 19.40 -3.49
N ASN A 505 -13.67 19.41 -2.72
CA ASN A 505 -13.66 19.88 -1.33
C ASN A 505 -12.79 18.98 -0.44
N LEU A 506 -12.87 17.66 -0.63
CA LEU A 506 -12.05 16.70 0.11
C LEU A 506 -10.56 16.87 -0.20
N ASN A 507 -10.19 17.06 -1.46
CA ASN A 507 -8.80 17.35 -1.82
C ASN A 507 -8.30 18.65 -1.16
N SER A 508 -9.12 19.70 -1.14
CA SER A 508 -8.78 20.95 -0.43
C SER A 508 -8.63 20.74 1.09
N ALA A 509 -9.46 19.87 1.68
CA ALA A 509 -9.38 19.51 3.09
C ALA A 509 -8.09 18.73 3.40
N ILE A 510 -7.70 17.79 2.54
CA ILE A 510 -6.45 17.02 2.67
C ILE A 510 -5.24 17.95 2.50
N ALA A 511 -5.26 18.87 1.53
CA ALA A 511 -4.20 19.87 1.38
C ALA A 511 -4.08 20.76 2.62
N THR A 512 -5.21 21.17 3.20
CA THR A 512 -5.24 21.92 4.47
C THR A 512 -4.67 21.09 5.62
N ALA A 513 -5.04 19.82 5.73
CA ALA A 513 -4.51 18.89 6.72
C ALA A 513 -2.99 18.77 6.61
N HIS A 514 -2.48 18.50 5.41
CA HIS A 514 -1.05 18.32 5.14
C HIS A 514 -0.22 19.61 5.38
N SER A 515 -0.82 20.79 5.22
CA SER A 515 -0.12 22.07 5.50
C SER A 515 -0.02 22.42 6.99
N HIS A 516 -0.80 21.77 7.86
CA HIS A 516 -0.87 22.08 9.30
C HIS A 516 -0.54 20.90 10.23
N ALA A 517 -0.34 19.70 9.67
CA ALA A 517 -0.03 18.49 10.41
C ALA A 517 1.11 17.72 9.72
N ASP A 518 1.83 16.93 10.51
CA ASP A 518 2.90 16.04 10.04
C ASP A 518 2.36 14.70 9.53
N PHE A 519 1.11 14.38 9.88
CA PHE A 519 0.47 13.10 9.61
C PHE A 519 -1.05 13.26 9.43
N VAL A 520 -1.63 12.65 8.41
CA VAL A 520 -3.04 12.79 8.04
C VAL A 520 -3.73 11.43 8.06
N VAL A 521 -4.83 11.34 8.79
CA VAL A 521 -5.66 10.13 8.87
C VAL A 521 -7.06 10.43 8.35
N CYS A 522 -7.64 9.51 7.59
CA CYS A 522 -9.01 9.61 7.13
C CYS A 522 -9.84 8.41 7.60
N LEU A 523 -10.88 8.68 8.40
CA LEU A 523 -11.93 7.71 8.73
C LEU A 523 -12.93 7.66 7.57
N VAL A 524 -13.25 6.47 7.07
CA VAL A 524 -14.11 6.31 5.89
C VAL A 524 -15.21 5.30 6.15
N HIS A 525 -16.46 5.72 6.00
CA HIS A 525 -17.62 4.85 6.18
C HIS A 525 -18.19 4.43 4.81
N TRP A 526 -17.96 3.18 4.38
CA TRP A 526 -18.10 2.75 2.97
C TRP A 526 -18.34 1.24 2.76
N GLY A 527 -18.50 0.82 1.50
CA GLY A 527 -18.57 -0.61 1.15
C GLY A 527 -19.97 -1.20 1.37
N ILE A 528 -20.03 -2.52 1.52
CA ILE A 528 -21.28 -3.28 1.56
C ILE A 528 -21.42 -3.95 2.94
N GLU A 529 -22.54 -3.72 3.62
CA GLU A 529 -22.88 -4.39 4.88
C GLU A 529 -22.77 -5.91 4.75
N ASN A 530 -22.22 -6.56 5.77
CA ASN A 530 -22.06 -8.01 5.89
C ASN A 530 -21.11 -8.65 4.87
N SER A 531 -20.26 -7.86 4.20
CA SER A 531 -19.32 -8.36 3.21
C SER A 531 -17.88 -8.36 3.72
N GLU A 532 -17.25 -9.52 3.75
CA GLU A 532 -15.79 -9.63 3.91
C GLU A 532 -15.05 -9.25 2.62
N ASN A 533 -15.75 -9.18 1.48
CA ASN A 533 -15.18 -8.75 0.21
C ASN A 533 -15.06 -7.22 0.15
N ILE A 534 -13.87 -6.76 -0.18
CA ILE A 534 -13.56 -5.35 -0.46
C ILE A 534 -13.99 -5.04 -1.91
N THR A 535 -14.77 -3.97 -2.11
CA THR A 535 -15.21 -3.54 -3.44
C THR A 535 -14.13 -2.75 -4.17
N ASP A 536 -14.25 -2.62 -5.49
CA ASP A 536 -13.30 -1.83 -6.27
C ASP A 536 -13.41 -0.34 -5.97
N GLU A 537 -14.60 0.17 -5.66
CA GLU A 537 -14.82 1.55 -5.22
C GLU A 537 -14.09 1.85 -3.92
N GLN A 538 -14.10 0.91 -2.94
CA GLN A 538 -13.32 1.05 -1.71
C GLN A 538 -11.82 1.15 -2.02
N ARG A 539 -11.30 0.28 -2.89
CA ARG A 539 -9.88 0.30 -3.31
C ARG A 539 -9.51 1.59 -4.02
N GLU A 540 -10.36 2.05 -4.93
CA GLU A 540 -10.15 3.28 -5.70
C GLU A 540 -10.14 4.51 -4.80
N LEU A 541 -11.10 4.63 -3.88
CA LEU A 541 -11.16 5.76 -2.97
C LEU A 541 -10.00 5.74 -1.96
N ALA A 542 -9.66 4.58 -1.38
CA ALA A 542 -8.53 4.45 -0.45
C ALA A 542 -7.21 4.91 -1.09
N ARG A 543 -6.93 4.47 -2.31
CA ARG A 543 -5.72 4.86 -3.04
C ARG A 543 -5.75 6.32 -3.44
N TRP A 544 -6.90 6.82 -3.90
CA TRP A 544 -7.07 8.23 -4.20
C TRP A 544 -6.77 9.10 -2.96
N LEU A 545 -7.25 8.72 -1.77
CA LEU A 545 -6.95 9.45 -0.52
C LEU A 545 -5.43 9.50 -0.26
N ILE A 546 -4.74 8.37 -0.37
CA ILE A 546 -3.30 8.29 -0.13
C ILE A 546 -2.50 9.08 -1.18
N ASP A 547 -2.87 8.99 -2.45
CA ASP A 547 -2.24 9.76 -3.54
C ASP A 547 -2.36 11.28 -3.34
N HIS A 548 -3.38 11.74 -2.60
CA HIS A 548 -3.60 13.16 -2.31
C HIS A 548 -3.03 13.61 -0.95
N GLY A 549 -2.34 12.73 -0.22
CA GLY A 549 -1.60 13.09 1.00
C GLY A 549 -2.17 12.54 2.31
N VAL A 550 -3.08 11.57 2.26
CA VAL A 550 -3.49 10.80 3.46
C VAL A 550 -2.44 9.74 3.79
N ASP A 551 -2.05 9.65 5.06
CA ASP A 551 -1.03 8.71 5.53
C ASP A 551 -1.63 7.39 6.07
N VAL A 552 -2.90 7.39 6.50
CA VAL A 552 -3.64 6.21 6.97
C VAL A 552 -5.11 6.33 6.61
N VAL A 553 -5.68 5.24 6.08
CA VAL A 553 -7.12 5.13 5.83
C VAL A 553 -7.72 4.10 6.78
N VAL A 554 -8.77 4.48 7.50
CA VAL A 554 -9.45 3.63 8.48
C VAL A 554 -10.92 3.51 8.13
N GLY A 555 -11.32 2.34 7.68
CA GLY A 555 -12.64 2.04 7.18
C GLY A 555 -13.59 1.46 8.23
N SER A 556 -14.88 1.71 8.06
CA SER A 556 -15.98 1.10 8.80
C SER A 556 -17.23 0.97 7.90
N HIS A 557 -18.36 0.47 8.42
CA HIS A 557 -19.66 0.16 7.76
C HIS A 557 -19.93 -1.31 7.42
N PRO A 558 -19.00 -2.12 6.86
CA PRO A 558 -19.33 -3.50 6.50
C PRO A 558 -19.75 -4.40 7.68
N HIS A 559 -19.54 -3.98 8.94
CA HIS A 559 -19.74 -4.76 10.15
C HIS A 559 -18.96 -6.09 10.19
N CYS A 560 -17.97 -6.24 9.31
CA CYS A 560 -17.03 -7.35 9.22
C CYS A 560 -15.61 -6.79 9.22
N VAL A 561 -14.65 -7.48 9.84
CA VAL A 561 -13.24 -7.13 9.67
C VAL A 561 -12.82 -7.47 8.25
N GLN A 562 -12.28 -6.49 7.52
CA GLN A 562 -11.68 -6.67 6.20
C GLN A 562 -10.16 -6.53 6.30
N SER A 563 -9.43 -7.03 5.31
CA SER A 563 -7.97 -7.09 5.34
C SER A 563 -7.30 -5.72 5.57
N LEU A 564 -6.22 -5.72 6.36
CA LEU A 564 -5.28 -4.61 6.41
C LEU A 564 -4.36 -4.68 5.18
N ASP A 565 -4.27 -3.57 4.47
CA ASP A 565 -3.53 -3.43 3.22
C ASP A 565 -2.54 -2.26 3.32
N PHE A 566 -1.60 -2.17 2.37
CA PHE A 566 -0.63 -1.08 2.32
C PHE A 566 -0.47 -0.55 0.89
N TYR A 567 -0.64 0.77 0.74
CA TYR A 567 -0.40 1.47 -0.52
C TYR A 567 0.68 2.53 -0.32
N HIS A 568 1.78 2.47 -1.08
CA HIS A 568 2.96 3.32 -0.85
C HIS A 568 3.56 3.24 0.57
N GLY A 569 3.39 2.11 1.25
CA GLY A 569 3.82 1.93 2.65
C GLY A 569 2.87 2.59 3.68
N ARG A 570 1.70 3.06 3.24
CA ARG A 570 0.65 3.65 4.08
C ARG A 570 -0.45 2.61 4.34
N PRO A 571 -0.84 2.36 5.60
CA PRO A 571 -1.84 1.36 5.93
C PRO A 571 -3.25 1.80 5.51
N ILE A 572 -4.02 0.84 5.01
CA ILE A 572 -5.43 0.93 4.68
C ILE A 572 -6.14 -0.21 5.43
N ALA A 573 -6.89 0.11 6.47
CA ALA A 573 -7.84 -0.84 7.04
C ALA A 573 -9.19 -0.63 6.34
N TYR A 574 -9.64 -1.53 5.47
CA TYR A 574 -10.90 -1.31 4.73
C TYR A 574 -12.14 -1.42 5.61
N SER A 575 -12.10 -2.23 6.66
CA SER A 575 -13.11 -2.25 7.70
C SER A 575 -12.53 -2.87 8.95
N LEU A 576 -12.68 -2.18 10.08
CA LEU A 576 -12.32 -2.72 11.40
C LEU A 576 -13.45 -3.53 12.04
N GLY A 577 -14.58 -3.71 11.36
CA GLY A 577 -15.76 -4.37 11.90
C GLY A 577 -16.36 -3.61 13.08
N ASN A 578 -17.05 -4.33 13.96
CA ASN A 578 -17.70 -3.73 15.12
C ASN A 578 -16.72 -3.63 16.29
N LEU A 579 -16.65 -2.47 16.94
CA LEU A 579 -15.98 -2.34 18.24
C LEU A 579 -16.99 -2.47 19.40
N VAL A 580 -18.16 -1.83 19.30
CA VAL A 580 -19.30 -2.05 20.21
C VAL A 580 -20.54 -2.06 19.35
N PHE A 581 -21.34 -3.11 19.46
CA PHE A 581 -22.58 -3.25 18.68
C PHE A 581 -23.54 -4.17 19.44
N ASP A 582 -24.84 -4.20 19.13
CA ASP A 582 -25.79 -5.07 19.88
C ASP A 582 -25.56 -6.57 19.68
N GLY A 583 -24.61 -6.94 18.82
CA GLY A 583 -24.22 -8.31 18.51
C GLY A 583 -25.29 -9.03 17.68
N ALA A 584 -24.87 -10.07 16.97
CA ALA A 584 -25.81 -10.89 16.21
C ALA A 584 -25.46 -12.38 16.37
N PRO A 585 -26.24 -13.16 17.14
CA PRO A 585 -25.97 -14.58 17.33
C PRO A 585 -25.91 -15.38 16.02
N THR A 586 -26.66 -14.93 15.00
CA THR A 586 -26.79 -15.59 13.71
C THR A 586 -25.85 -15.04 12.63
N VAL A 587 -25.09 -13.97 12.92
CA VAL A 587 -24.16 -13.34 11.98
C VAL A 587 -22.79 -13.25 12.66
N ALA A 588 -22.00 -14.30 12.53
CA ALA A 588 -20.74 -14.45 13.29
C ALA A 588 -19.77 -13.28 13.08
N SER A 589 -19.76 -12.68 11.88
CA SER A 589 -18.89 -11.54 11.56
C SER A 589 -19.19 -10.29 12.40
N TRP A 590 -20.44 -10.09 12.84
CA TRP A 590 -20.83 -8.94 13.67
C TRP A 590 -20.27 -9.01 15.09
N ASN A 591 -19.87 -10.19 15.52
CA ASN A 591 -19.28 -10.41 16.84
C ASN A 591 -17.74 -10.37 16.77
N ARG A 592 -17.17 -9.90 15.66
CA ARG A 592 -15.74 -9.74 15.43
C ARG A 592 -15.43 -8.28 15.08
N GLY A 593 -14.31 -7.81 15.59
CA GLY A 593 -13.77 -6.48 15.34
C GLY A 593 -12.25 -6.48 15.40
N ALA A 594 -11.67 -5.33 15.11
CA ALA A 594 -10.24 -5.09 15.27
C ALA A 594 -9.98 -3.66 15.74
N LEU A 595 -8.87 -3.48 16.46
CA LEU A 595 -8.24 -2.19 16.67
C LEU A 595 -7.06 -2.06 15.71
N LEU A 596 -7.00 -0.99 14.93
CA LEU A 596 -5.79 -0.65 14.19
C LEU A 596 -4.83 0.12 15.10
N LYS A 597 -3.65 -0.44 15.35
CA LYS A 597 -2.57 0.22 16.11
C LYS A 597 -1.49 0.69 15.15
N VAL A 598 -1.24 2.00 15.11
CA VAL A 598 -0.21 2.63 14.29
C VAL A 598 0.84 3.25 15.20
N GLY A 599 2.09 2.79 15.08
CA GLY A 599 3.23 3.41 15.72
C GLY A 599 3.78 4.56 14.88
N LEU A 600 4.10 5.67 15.52
CA LEU A 600 4.85 6.78 14.93
C LEU A 600 6.21 6.91 15.60
N ASN A 601 7.25 7.18 14.81
CA ASN A 601 8.56 7.54 15.32
C ASN A 601 8.65 9.03 15.71
N GLU A 602 9.81 9.48 16.18
CA GLU A 602 10.06 10.86 16.63
C GLU A 602 9.85 11.90 15.50
N ASP A 603 9.94 11.50 14.23
CA ASP A 603 9.67 12.33 13.05
C ASP A 603 8.20 12.28 12.58
N ALA A 604 7.30 11.67 13.36
CA ALA A 604 5.90 11.42 13.00
C ALA A 604 5.71 10.53 11.75
N LYS A 605 6.68 9.68 11.43
CA LYS A 605 6.57 8.66 10.36
C LYS A 605 6.14 7.32 10.93
N ILE A 606 5.42 6.54 10.14
CA ILE A 606 4.95 5.20 10.53
C ILE A 606 6.16 4.31 10.88
N SER A 607 6.22 3.84 12.12
CA SER A 607 7.16 2.84 12.61
C SER A 607 6.58 1.42 12.58
N SER A 608 5.26 1.30 12.74
CA SER A 608 4.53 0.03 12.68
C SER A 608 3.04 0.26 12.39
N ALA A 609 2.37 -0.77 11.85
CA ALA A 609 0.92 -0.81 11.73
C ALA A 609 0.45 -2.27 11.85
N SER A 610 -0.52 -2.53 12.73
CA SER A 610 -1.04 -3.87 12.98
C SER A 610 -2.49 -3.84 13.43
N LEU A 611 -3.23 -4.91 13.14
CA LEU A 611 -4.56 -5.13 13.72
C LEU A 611 -4.44 -5.90 15.04
N ILE A 612 -5.22 -5.50 16.03
CA ILE A 612 -5.42 -6.27 17.25
C ILE A 612 -6.85 -6.79 17.25
N ALA A 613 -6.98 -8.11 17.33
CA ALA A 613 -8.25 -8.82 17.28
C ALA A 613 -9.15 -8.48 18.48
N VAL A 614 -10.43 -8.27 18.21
CA VAL A 614 -11.47 -8.03 19.22
C VAL A 614 -12.64 -8.97 18.95
N ILE A 615 -13.13 -9.63 20.00
CA ILE A 615 -14.39 -10.39 19.96
C ILE A 615 -15.42 -9.64 20.78
N LEU A 616 -16.64 -9.50 20.24
CA LEU A 616 -17.77 -8.95 20.97
C LEU A 616 -18.51 -10.08 21.69
N GLN A 617 -18.44 -10.10 23.02
CA GLN A 617 -19.22 -10.98 23.86
C GLN A 617 -20.49 -10.24 24.28
N ASP A 618 -21.64 -10.70 23.78
CA ASP A 618 -22.91 -10.01 23.97
C ASP A 618 -22.79 -8.53 23.59
N GLY A 619 -22.16 -8.26 22.44
CA GLY A 619 -21.99 -6.91 21.92
C GLY A 619 -20.88 -6.06 22.56
N LEU A 620 -20.22 -6.58 23.60
CA LEU A 620 -19.17 -5.85 24.32
C LEU A 620 -17.77 -6.40 23.97
N PRO A 621 -16.81 -5.54 23.60
CA PRO A 621 -15.50 -5.96 23.12
C PRO A 621 -14.64 -6.57 24.23
N GLN A 622 -13.94 -7.64 23.86
CA GLN A 622 -12.86 -8.28 24.60
C GLN A 622 -11.66 -8.47 23.66
N MET A 623 -10.45 -8.29 24.18
CA MET A 623 -9.25 -8.61 23.41
C MET A 623 -9.22 -10.11 23.11
N ASP A 624 -9.08 -10.46 21.84
CA ASP A 624 -8.89 -11.87 21.46
C ASP A 624 -7.41 -12.19 21.49
N VAL A 625 -6.98 -12.74 22.64
CA VAL A 625 -5.60 -13.17 22.90
C VAL A 625 -5.25 -14.46 22.15
N THR A 626 -6.22 -15.09 21.46
CA THR A 626 -6.03 -16.34 20.72
C THR A 626 -5.93 -16.15 19.20
N GLU A 627 -6.56 -15.10 18.63
CA GLU A 627 -6.44 -14.75 17.20
C GLU A 627 -5.43 -13.64 16.88
N SER A 628 -4.75 -13.04 17.87
CA SER A 628 -3.67 -12.07 17.60
C SER A 628 -2.55 -12.63 16.71
N ASP A 629 -2.39 -13.95 16.67
CA ASP A 629 -1.45 -14.66 15.78
C ASP A 629 -2.00 -14.91 14.36
N ARG A 630 -3.33 -14.80 14.12
CA ARG A 630 -3.97 -15.13 12.83
C ARG A 630 -4.13 -13.95 11.85
N PHE A 631 -4.16 -12.72 12.33
CA PHE A 631 -4.20 -11.54 11.44
C PHE A 631 -2.85 -11.26 10.75
N GLY A 632 -1.81 -12.03 11.11
CA GLY A 632 -0.56 -12.16 10.36
C GLY A 632 -0.49 -13.42 9.46
N SER A 633 -1.58 -14.17 9.31
CA SER A 633 -1.57 -15.45 8.57
C SER A 633 -2.89 -15.71 7.81
N ARG A 634 -3.12 -14.99 6.72
CA ARG A 634 -3.83 -15.50 5.53
C ARG A 634 -3.32 -14.83 4.27
#